data_AF-Q07VX3-F1
#
_entry.id   AF-Q07VX3-F1
#
_cell.length_a   1.000
_cell.length_b   1.000
_cell.length_c   1.000
_cell.angle_alpha   90.00
_cell.angle_beta   90.00
_cell.angle_gamma   90.00
#
_symmetry.space_group_name_H-M   'P 1'
#
loop_
_entity.id
_entity.type
_entity.pdbx_description
1 polymer ?
#
loop_
_entity_poly.entity_id
_entity_poly.type
_entity_poly.pdbx_seq_one_letter_code
_entity_poly.pdbx_strand_id
1 'polypeptide(L)'
;MKLIANGINSQFLSSCLPNNGQEVDGVLAALAYGQDSDNVTFLKNCLDNKFRLDIWMRHDETVPVSIGLLTKLLKNMKNNIFCQLIPDVMHSKVIWWQGYGAYIGSANHTNRAWWTNIEAGIFFTEEELISNDLISQLEIFFEGLRNIKEAIPLSQDIIEEQKNLLELRKKSGIEQIEVQLKKQRSVPIFEGINGYAKKSSIDKKKEKFKKEWQSTITIIDNIASQINDYRPKWVSADIPAYWHVDQFLHAYYYNQVRQNNNTYPYEEFYSKHERDPNSALMRALSWWQSLTKAPSNEDDTFHYSAPKLMELLAKNKLLSLSVDDIEEMCRCTHATKDHLIKMSTATLGRSDVITLSREERLPLFASWLMNQRNKKGQDIRQILFDILYKEKPKNIWERIFLASMTDEVWIPHYGINSIAEVVGWAQPETTPPRNGRTNKALRALGYPVKINF
;
A
#
# COMPACT_ATOMS: atom_id res chain seq x y z
N MET A 1 -17.06 -8.00 7.64
CA MET A 1 -17.06 -8.31 6.21
C MET A 1 -18.43 -7.98 5.69
N LYS A 2 -18.57 -7.57 4.43
CA LYS A 2 -19.88 -7.25 3.84
C LYS A 2 -20.13 -8.14 2.63
N LEU A 3 -21.25 -8.86 2.64
CA LEU A 3 -21.74 -9.53 1.43
C LEU A 3 -22.24 -8.47 0.45
N ILE A 4 -21.76 -8.51 -0.79
CA ILE A 4 -22.20 -7.67 -1.89
C ILE A 4 -23.08 -8.53 -2.79
N ALA A 5 -24.39 -8.28 -2.74
CA ALA A 5 -25.40 -8.97 -3.55
C ALA A 5 -26.38 -8.02 -4.25
N ASN A 6 -25.98 -6.75 -4.40
CA ASN A 6 -26.76 -5.68 -5.04
C ASN A 6 -28.20 -5.65 -4.50
N GLY A 7 -29.21 -5.69 -5.38
CA GLY A 7 -30.61 -5.57 -5.01
C GLY A 7 -31.12 -6.65 -4.04
N ILE A 8 -30.43 -7.77 -3.87
CA ILE A 8 -30.85 -8.83 -2.93
C ILE A 8 -30.68 -8.38 -1.48
N ASN A 9 -29.59 -7.67 -1.15
CA ASN A 9 -29.31 -7.24 0.23
C ASN A 9 -29.06 -5.72 0.35
N SER A 10 -29.36 -4.97 -0.71
CA SER A 10 -29.12 -3.52 -0.82
C SER A 10 -27.66 -3.10 -0.59
N GLN A 11 -26.70 -4.02 -0.76
CA GLN A 11 -25.26 -3.73 -0.70
C GLN A 11 -24.68 -3.81 -2.10
N PHE A 12 -24.31 -2.65 -2.63
CA PHE A 12 -23.73 -2.48 -3.96
C PHE A 12 -22.22 -2.31 -3.87
N LEU A 13 -21.48 -2.75 -4.89
CA LEU A 13 -20.02 -2.54 -4.89
C LEU A 13 -19.65 -1.05 -4.83
N SER A 14 -20.49 -0.18 -5.40
CA SER A 14 -20.33 1.27 -5.35
C SER A 14 -20.35 1.86 -3.92
N SER A 15 -21.02 1.22 -2.96
CA SER A 15 -21.05 1.68 -1.56
C SER A 15 -19.75 1.38 -0.81
N CYS A 16 -18.84 0.62 -1.42
CA CYS A 16 -17.55 0.25 -0.86
C CYS A 16 -16.40 1.12 -1.41
N LEU A 17 -16.69 2.19 -2.14
CA LEU A 17 -15.65 3.10 -2.63
C LEU A 17 -15.10 3.96 -1.48
N PRO A 18 -13.78 4.21 -1.44
CA PRO A 18 -13.21 5.19 -0.53
C PRO A 18 -13.80 6.58 -0.76
N ASN A 19 -14.10 7.29 0.33
CA ASN A 19 -14.56 8.67 0.27
C ASN A 19 -13.41 9.63 -0.09
N ASN A 20 -13.75 10.84 -0.53
CA ASN A 20 -12.74 11.87 -0.80
C ASN A 20 -11.89 12.18 0.44
N GLY A 21 -10.57 12.19 0.26
CA GLY A 21 -9.61 12.44 1.33
C GLY A 21 -9.35 11.26 2.26
N GLN A 22 -9.94 10.07 2.00
CA GLN A 22 -9.46 8.85 2.63
C GLN A 22 -8.11 8.45 2.06
N GLU A 23 -7.19 8.12 2.97
CA GLU A 23 -5.85 7.73 2.59
C GLU A 23 -5.84 6.28 2.09
N VAL A 24 -5.52 6.12 0.80
CA VAL A 24 -5.32 4.83 0.13
C VAL A 24 -3.91 4.85 -0.46
N ASP A 25 -3.14 3.79 -0.19
CA ASP A 25 -1.74 3.72 -0.61
C ASP A 25 -1.61 3.44 -2.12
N GLY A 26 -2.60 2.78 -2.70
CA GLY A 26 -2.70 2.45 -4.12
C GLY A 26 -3.90 1.55 -4.38
N VAL A 27 -4.26 1.39 -5.64
CA VAL A 27 -5.37 0.52 -6.05
C VAL A 27 -4.85 -0.53 -7.02
N LEU A 28 -5.07 -1.80 -6.68
CA LEU A 28 -4.78 -2.93 -7.54
C LEU A 28 -6.10 -3.58 -7.96
N ALA A 29 -6.32 -3.75 -9.25
CA ALA A 29 -7.56 -4.32 -9.76
C ALA A 29 -7.29 -5.42 -10.79
N ALA A 30 -7.98 -6.55 -10.67
CA ALA A 30 -7.88 -7.68 -11.60
C ALA A 30 -9.30 -8.00 -12.07
N LEU A 31 -9.73 -7.38 -13.17
CA LEU A 31 -11.12 -7.37 -13.66
C LEU A 31 -11.17 -7.86 -15.11
N ALA A 32 -11.73 -9.04 -15.31
CA ALA A 32 -11.73 -9.67 -16.63
C ALA A 32 -12.51 -8.89 -17.70
N TYR A 33 -13.69 -8.38 -17.36
CA TYR A 33 -14.54 -7.64 -18.29
C TYR A 33 -14.66 -6.17 -17.88
N GLY A 34 -14.82 -5.30 -18.88
CA GLY A 34 -14.95 -3.87 -18.64
C GLY A 34 -15.78 -3.15 -19.69
N GLN A 35 -16.56 -2.17 -19.25
CA GLN A 35 -17.33 -1.28 -20.11
C GLN A 35 -17.11 0.16 -19.69
N ASP A 36 -16.96 1.06 -20.68
CA ASP A 36 -17.02 2.50 -20.44
C ASP A 36 -18.45 2.90 -20.15
N SER A 37 -18.69 3.35 -18.92
CA SER A 37 -19.98 3.85 -18.48
C SER A 37 -19.76 4.89 -17.41
N ASP A 38 -20.40 6.05 -17.55
CA ASP A 38 -20.31 7.14 -16.57
C ASP A 38 -20.88 6.75 -15.20
N ASN A 39 -21.72 5.72 -15.14
CA ASN A 39 -22.28 5.17 -13.90
C ASN A 39 -21.35 4.18 -13.19
N VAL A 40 -20.26 3.73 -13.83
CA VAL A 40 -19.23 2.93 -13.16
C VAL A 40 -18.22 3.87 -12.52
N THR A 41 -18.41 4.11 -11.23
CA THR A 41 -17.69 5.14 -10.48
C THR A 41 -16.26 4.76 -10.09
N PHE A 42 -15.81 3.52 -10.32
CA PHE A 42 -14.47 3.06 -9.92
C PHE A 42 -13.31 3.88 -10.50
N LEU A 43 -13.26 4.03 -11.83
CA LEU A 43 -12.18 4.79 -12.47
C LEU A 43 -12.27 6.26 -12.09
N LYS A 44 -13.49 6.81 -12.03
CA LYS A 44 -13.75 8.18 -11.58
C LYS A 44 -13.25 8.40 -10.14
N ASN A 45 -13.52 7.47 -9.23
CA ASN A 45 -13.06 7.53 -7.84
C ASN A 45 -11.53 7.58 -7.75
N CYS A 46 -10.82 6.76 -8.53
CA CYS A 46 -9.35 6.80 -8.59
C CYS A 46 -8.84 8.15 -9.11
N LEU A 47 -9.46 8.68 -10.18
CA LEU A 47 -9.08 9.97 -10.78
C LEU A 47 -9.36 11.16 -9.85
N ASP A 48 -10.53 11.20 -9.21
CA ASP A 48 -10.93 12.28 -8.31
C ASP A 48 -10.01 12.33 -7.08
N ASN A 49 -9.61 11.16 -6.58
CA ASN A 49 -8.74 11.04 -5.41
C ASN A 49 -7.24 11.01 -5.72
N LYS A 50 -6.87 11.07 -7.02
CA LYS A 50 -5.48 10.99 -7.47
C LYS A 50 -4.77 9.70 -7.04
N PHE A 51 -5.52 8.62 -6.90
CA PHE A 51 -4.96 7.31 -6.58
C PHE A 51 -4.21 6.74 -7.78
N ARG A 52 -3.09 6.07 -7.49
CA ARG A 52 -2.46 5.17 -8.45
C ARG A 52 -3.35 3.94 -8.63
N LEU A 53 -3.68 3.60 -9.87
CA LEU A 53 -4.38 2.38 -10.23
C LEU A 53 -3.50 1.51 -11.14
N ASP A 54 -3.13 0.33 -10.70
CA ASP A 54 -2.62 -0.74 -11.57
C ASP A 54 -3.75 -1.75 -11.80
N ILE A 55 -4.26 -1.83 -13.04
CA ILE A 55 -5.38 -2.70 -13.44
C ILE A 55 -4.92 -3.75 -14.45
N TRP A 56 -5.27 -5.01 -14.19
CA TRP A 56 -5.14 -6.13 -15.11
C TRP A 56 -6.51 -6.48 -15.68
N MET A 57 -6.60 -6.60 -17.00
CA MET A 57 -7.84 -6.97 -17.70
C MET A 57 -7.60 -8.06 -18.74
N ARG A 58 -8.66 -8.75 -19.16
CA ARG A 58 -8.57 -9.82 -20.16
C ARG A 58 -8.36 -9.23 -21.56
N HIS A 59 -7.62 -9.93 -22.40
CA HIS A 59 -7.49 -9.66 -23.83
C HIS A 59 -7.68 -10.95 -24.62
N ASP A 60 -8.62 -10.97 -25.57
CA ASP A 60 -8.78 -12.03 -26.57
C ASP A 60 -9.70 -11.58 -27.70
N GLU A 61 -10.01 -12.48 -28.62
CA GLU A 61 -10.90 -12.27 -29.76
C GLU A 61 -12.36 -11.94 -29.39
N THR A 62 -12.75 -12.18 -28.14
CA THR A 62 -14.11 -11.90 -27.67
C THR A 62 -14.31 -10.44 -27.28
N VAL A 63 -13.23 -9.63 -27.29
CA VAL A 63 -13.25 -8.20 -26.94
C VAL A 63 -13.91 -7.99 -25.57
N PRO A 64 -13.36 -8.58 -24.49
CA PRO A 64 -13.98 -8.59 -23.17
C PRO A 64 -14.02 -7.22 -22.49
N VAL A 65 -13.20 -6.28 -22.98
CA VAL A 65 -13.12 -4.90 -22.51
C VAL A 65 -13.50 -3.97 -23.65
N SER A 66 -14.43 -3.05 -23.41
CA SER A 66 -14.89 -2.14 -24.45
C SER A 66 -13.77 -1.20 -24.93
N ILE A 67 -13.76 -0.92 -26.23
CA ILE A 67 -12.79 0.00 -26.87
C ILE A 67 -12.78 1.38 -26.20
N GLY A 68 -13.97 1.88 -25.81
CA GLY A 68 -14.10 3.14 -25.07
C GLY A 68 -13.34 3.12 -23.75
N LEU A 69 -13.43 2.02 -22.99
CA LEU A 69 -12.75 1.91 -21.70
C LEU A 69 -11.24 1.79 -21.88
N LEU A 70 -10.78 0.96 -22.83
CA LEU A 70 -9.36 0.86 -23.16
C LEU A 70 -8.78 2.23 -23.54
N THR A 71 -9.48 2.98 -24.40
CA THR A 71 -9.08 4.34 -24.79
C THR A 71 -9.02 5.28 -23.59
N LYS A 72 -10.00 5.21 -22.68
CA LYS A 72 -10.06 6.03 -21.48
C LYS A 72 -8.94 5.69 -20.49
N LEU A 73 -8.62 4.40 -20.31
CA LEU A 73 -7.50 3.95 -19.49
C LEU A 73 -6.17 4.46 -20.05
N LEU A 74 -5.91 4.27 -21.35
CA LEU A 74 -4.67 4.72 -21.99
C LEU A 74 -4.51 6.25 -21.91
N LYS A 75 -5.57 7.02 -22.18
CA LYS A 75 -5.55 8.49 -22.07
C LYS A 75 -5.23 8.99 -20.66
N ASN A 76 -5.57 8.20 -19.64
CA ASN A 76 -5.33 8.52 -18.23
C ASN A 76 -4.04 7.90 -17.67
N MET A 77 -3.17 7.33 -18.50
CA MET A 77 -1.85 6.86 -18.05
C MET A 77 -1.04 7.98 -17.37
N LYS A 78 -1.11 9.20 -17.90
CA LYS A 78 -0.51 10.40 -17.30
C LYS A 78 -1.13 10.83 -15.95
N ASN A 79 -2.26 10.23 -15.59
CA ASN A 79 -2.99 10.46 -14.34
C ASN A 79 -2.89 9.22 -13.42
N ASN A 80 -1.79 8.47 -13.51
CA ASN A 80 -1.47 7.29 -12.68
C ASN A 80 -2.39 6.07 -12.87
N ILE A 81 -2.96 5.91 -14.07
CA ILE A 81 -3.79 4.76 -14.42
C ILE A 81 -3.01 3.84 -15.37
N PHE A 82 -2.57 2.68 -14.88
CA PHE A 82 -1.74 1.73 -15.62
C PHE A 82 -2.54 0.47 -15.91
N CYS A 83 -2.71 0.14 -17.19
CA CYS A 83 -3.45 -1.06 -17.62
C CYS A 83 -2.50 -2.10 -18.23
N GLN A 84 -2.59 -3.32 -17.73
CA GLN A 84 -1.96 -4.52 -18.29
C GLN A 84 -3.06 -5.46 -18.79
N LEU A 85 -2.81 -6.12 -19.90
CA LEU A 85 -3.72 -7.05 -20.53
C LEU A 85 -3.18 -8.47 -20.42
N ILE A 86 -4.02 -9.39 -19.93
CA ILE A 86 -3.70 -10.81 -19.81
C ILE A 86 -4.46 -11.57 -20.90
N PRO A 87 -3.75 -12.30 -21.78
CA PRO A 87 -4.41 -13.04 -22.84
C PRO A 87 -5.28 -14.20 -22.29
N ASP A 88 -6.47 -14.37 -22.87
CA ASP A 88 -7.31 -15.59 -22.84
C ASP A 88 -7.91 -16.07 -21.50
N VAL A 89 -7.11 -16.19 -20.45
CA VAL A 89 -7.46 -16.98 -19.25
C VAL A 89 -7.89 -16.13 -18.05
N MET A 90 -7.75 -14.81 -18.13
CA MET A 90 -8.08 -13.94 -16.99
C MET A 90 -9.58 -13.90 -16.74
N HIS A 91 -10.01 -14.44 -15.60
CA HIS A 91 -11.40 -14.42 -15.19
C HIS A 91 -11.62 -13.94 -13.74
N SER A 92 -10.60 -13.43 -13.07
CA SER A 92 -10.74 -12.88 -11.71
C SER A 92 -11.60 -11.61 -11.69
N LYS A 93 -12.15 -11.32 -10.51
CA LYS A 93 -12.71 -10.01 -10.16
C LYS A 93 -12.31 -9.65 -8.74
N VAL A 94 -11.16 -8.98 -8.63
CA VAL A 94 -10.58 -8.56 -7.36
C VAL A 94 -10.25 -7.08 -7.46
N ILE A 95 -10.63 -6.29 -6.46
CA ILE A 95 -10.23 -4.89 -6.34
C ILE A 95 -9.69 -4.70 -4.93
N TRP A 96 -8.47 -4.22 -4.81
CA TRP A 96 -7.82 -3.96 -3.53
C TRP A 96 -7.42 -2.48 -3.45
N TRP A 97 -8.08 -1.75 -2.55
CA TRP A 97 -7.69 -0.41 -2.14
C TRP A 97 -6.77 -0.55 -0.94
N GLN A 98 -5.47 -0.49 -1.17
CA GLN A 98 -4.44 -0.79 -0.17
C GLN A 98 -4.55 0.21 1.00
N GLY A 99 -4.68 -0.32 2.23
CA GLY A 99 -4.88 0.49 3.44
C GLY A 99 -6.34 0.85 3.74
N TYR A 100 -7.30 0.35 2.95
CA TYR A 100 -8.75 0.59 3.10
C TYR A 100 -9.58 -0.71 3.10
N GLY A 101 -9.39 -1.58 2.12
CA GLY A 101 -10.15 -2.84 2.00
C GLY A 101 -10.08 -3.47 0.61
N ALA A 102 -10.66 -4.66 0.47
CA ALA A 102 -10.67 -5.39 -0.80
C ALA A 102 -12.02 -6.05 -1.10
N TYR A 103 -12.40 -6.03 -2.37
CA TYR A 103 -13.50 -6.79 -2.92
C TYR A 103 -12.98 -8.04 -3.64
N ILE A 104 -13.61 -9.18 -3.36
CA ILE A 104 -13.38 -10.46 -4.06
C ILE A 104 -14.75 -11.05 -4.40
N GLY A 105 -15.04 -11.28 -5.68
CA GLY A 105 -16.34 -11.82 -6.07
C GLY A 105 -16.57 -11.97 -7.57
N SER A 106 -17.83 -11.80 -8.00
CA SER A 106 -18.27 -11.95 -9.39
C SER A 106 -18.33 -10.64 -10.20
N ALA A 107 -18.36 -9.49 -9.53
CA ALA A 107 -18.64 -8.21 -10.19
C ALA A 107 -17.46 -7.71 -11.04
N ASN A 108 -17.67 -7.60 -12.35
CA ASN A 108 -16.71 -6.99 -13.29
C ASN A 108 -16.83 -5.45 -13.32
N HIS A 109 -15.98 -4.77 -14.11
CA HIS A 109 -16.07 -3.33 -14.34
C HIS A 109 -17.19 -2.97 -15.34
N THR A 110 -18.45 -3.26 -15.00
CA THR A 110 -19.59 -2.97 -15.88
C THR A 110 -20.74 -2.35 -15.10
N ASN A 111 -21.54 -1.51 -15.76
CA ASN A 111 -22.67 -0.84 -15.12
C ASN A 111 -23.66 -1.87 -14.52
N ARG A 112 -23.90 -2.96 -15.25
CA ARG A 112 -24.80 -4.02 -14.77
C ARG A 112 -24.27 -4.71 -13.53
N ALA A 113 -22.98 -5.06 -13.49
CA ALA A 113 -22.39 -5.71 -12.33
C ALA A 113 -22.44 -4.83 -11.08
N TRP A 114 -22.30 -3.51 -11.25
CA TRP A 114 -22.28 -2.58 -10.12
C TRP A 114 -23.66 -2.22 -9.58
N TRP A 115 -24.73 -2.42 -10.36
CA TRP A 115 -26.05 -1.87 -10.02
C TRP A 115 -27.25 -2.81 -10.21
N THR A 116 -27.22 -3.74 -11.17
CA THR A 116 -28.43 -4.48 -11.56
C THR A 116 -28.31 -5.99 -11.50
N ASN A 117 -27.13 -6.54 -11.77
CA ASN A 117 -26.93 -7.99 -11.73
C ASN A 117 -27.09 -8.51 -10.30
N ILE A 118 -27.48 -9.77 -10.20
CA ILE A 118 -27.27 -10.54 -8.98
C ILE A 118 -25.80 -10.93 -8.96
N GLU A 119 -25.01 -10.19 -8.20
CA GLU A 119 -23.61 -10.50 -7.96
C GLU A 119 -23.47 -11.25 -6.62
N ALA A 120 -22.35 -11.94 -6.45
CA ALA A 120 -21.93 -12.49 -5.18
C ALA A 120 -20.46 -12.15 -4.98
N GLY A 121 -20.18 -11.38 -3.93
CA GLY A 121 -18.82 -11.10 -3.53
C GLY A 121 -18.75 -10.64 -2.09
N ILE A 122 -17.54 -10.60 -1.56
CA ILE A 122 -17.30 -10.13 -0.20
C ILE A 122 -16.40 -8.91 -0.29
N PHE A 123 -16.80 -7.85 0.41
CA PHE A 123 -15.91 -6.76 0.74
C PHE A 123 -15.34 -6.97 2.14
N PHE A 124 -14.02 -7.00 2.22
CA PHE A 124 -13.25 -7.07 3.46
C PHE A 124 -12.72 -5.68 3.78
N THR A 125 -12.89 -5.24 5.03
CA THR A 125 -12.19 -4.04 5.52
C THR A 125 -10.70 -4.32 5.67
N GLU A 126 -9.87 -3.28 5.71
CA GLU A 126 -8.42 -3.43 6.00
C GLU A 126 -8.16 -4.25 7.27
N GLU A 127 -8.92 -3.99 8.33
CA GLU A 127 -8.83 -4.74 9.58
C GLU A 127 -9.09 -6.24 9.40
N GLU A 128 -10.09 -6.60 8.61
CA GLU A 128 -10.44 -7.99 8.33
C GLU A 128 -9.39 -8.66 7.47
N LEU A 129 -8.81 -7.94 6.50
CA LEU A 129 -7.70 -8.44 5.71
C LEU A 129 -6.49 -8.75 6.60
N ILE A 130 -6.18 -7.87 7.56
CA ILE A 130 -5.09 -8.06 8.51
C ILE A 130 -5.40 -9.24 9.44
N SER A 131 -6.60 -9.29 10.04
CA SER A 131 -6.95 -10.31 11.04
C SER A 131 -6.94 -11.73 10.48
N ASN A 132 -7.16 -11.88 9.17
CA ASN A 132 -7.27 -13.17 8.49
C ASN A 132 -6.07 -13.49 7.58
N ASP A 133 -4.97 -12.73 7.67
CA ASP A 133 -3.79 -12.89 6.81
C ASP A 133 -4.13 -12.95 5.30
N LEU A 134 -5.06 -12.08 4.88
CA LEU A 134 -5.46 -11.97 3.47
C LEU A 134 -4.57 -10.97 2.71
N ILE A 135 -3.89 -10.05 3.40
CA ILE A 135 -2.95 -9.11 2.78
C ILE A 135 -1.85 -9.87 2.06
N SER A 136 -1.18 -10.80 2.74
CA SER A 136 -0.06 -11.58 2.17
C SER A 136 -0.50 -12.39 0.94
N GLN A 137 -1.75 -12.87 0.93
CA GLN A 137 -2.34 -13.61 -0.18
C GLN A 137 -2.68 -12.69 -1.36
N LEU A 138 -3.24 -11.50 -1.11
CA LEU A 138 -3.48 -10.50 -2.14
C LEU A 138 -2.17 -10.02 -2.78
N GLU A 139 -1.12 -9.80 -1.99
CA GLU A 139 0.21 -9.49 -2.51
C GLU A 139 0.74 -10.60 -3.41
N ILE A 140 0.64 -11.87 -2.99
CA ILE A 140 1.04 -13.03 -3.82
C ILE A 140 0.24 -13.05 -5.12
N PHE A 141 -1.06 -12.82 -5.05
CA PHE A 141 -1.95 -12.81 -6.20
C PHE A 141 -1.53 -11.74 -7.22
N PHE A 142 -1.44 -10.47 -6.80
CA PHE A 142 -1.09 -9.37 -7.70
C PHE A 142 0.37 -9.38 -8.15
N GLU A 143 1.30 -9.85 -7.32
CA GLU A 143 2.67 -10.10 -7.74
C GLU A 143 2.75 -11.25 -8.75
N GLY A 144 1.91 -12.27 -8.59
CA GLY A 144 1.73 -13.32 -9.59
C GLY A 144 1.31 -12.74 -10.93
N LEU A 145 0.27 -11.90 -10.96
CA LEU A 145 -0.19 -11.22 -12.18
C LEU A 145 0.89 -10.34 -12.82
N ARG A 146 1.64 -9.59 -12.01
CA ARG A 146 2.74 -8.73 -12.48
C ARG A 146 3.87 -9.50 -13.16
N ASN A 147 4.08 -10.77 -12.77
CA ASN A 147 5.16 -11.61 -13.28
C ASN A 147 4.73 -12.57 -14.40
N ILE A 148 3.48 -12.50 -14.87
CA ILE A 148 3.03 -13.23 -16.05
C ILE A 148 3.77 -12.65 -17.27
N LYS A 149 4.54 -13.49 -17.97
CA LYS A 149 5.38 -13.04 -19.10
C LYS A 149 4.56 -12.65 -20.31
N GLU A 150 3.40 -13.26 -20.44
CA GLU A 150 2.42 -13.05 -21.51
C GLU A 150 1.55 -11.82 -21.27
N ALA A 151 1.62 -11.18 -20.10
CA ALA A 151 0.93 -9.93 -19.85
C ALA A 151 1.57 -8.81 -20.68
N ILE A 152 0.73 -8.02 -21.35
CA ILE A 152 1.17 -6.94 -22.23
C ILE A 152 0.64 -5.58 -21.75
N PRO A 153 1.43 -4.50 -21.86
CA PRO A 153 0.93 -3.16 -21.55
C PRO A 153 -0.11 -2.72 -22.59
N LEU A 154 -1.14 -2.00 -22.13
CA LEU A 154 -2.10 -1.39 -23.03
C LEU A 154 -1.42 -0.35 -23.94
N SER A 155 -1.64 -0.46 -25.25
CA SER A 155 -1.10 0.45 -26.27
C SER A 155 -2.17 0.84 -27.29
N GLN A 156 -1.86 1.85 -28.11
CA GLN A 156 -2.75 2.26 -29.19
C GLN A 156 -2.93 1.15 -30.25
N ASP A 157 -1.89 0.38 -30.53
CA ASP A 157 -1.92 -0.73 -31.49
C ASP A 157 -2.90 -1.83 -31.04
N ILE A 158 -2.88 -2.17 -29.74
CA ILE A 158 -3.82 -3.15 -29.18
C ILE A 158 -5.27 -2.66 -29.24
N ILE A 159 -5.50 -1.35 -29.05
CA ILE A 159 -6.83 -0.76 -29.17
C ILE A 159 -7.35 -0.88 -30.61
N GLU A 160 -6.51 -0.59 -31.60
CA GLU A 160 -6.92 -0.70 -33.01
C GLU A 160 -7.13 -2.17 -33.43
N GLU A 161 -6.30 -3.10 -32.95
CA GLU A 161 -6.53 -4.54 -33.12
C GLU A 161 -7.90 -4.96 -32.58
N GLN A 162 -8.21 -4.63 -31.32
CA GLN A 162 -9.47 -5.00 -30.68
C GLN A 162 -10.69 -4.39 -31.38
N LYS A 163 -10.54 -3.18 -31.94
CA LYS A 163 -11.57 -2.52 -32.75
C LYS A 163 -11.81 -3.27 -34.06
N ASN A 164 -10.74 -3.72 -34.73
CA ASN A 164 -10.85 -4.53 -35.95
C ASN A 164 -11.52 -5.88 -35.67
N LEU A 165 -11.13 -6.56 -34.58
CA LEU A 165 -11.75 -7.81 -34.15
C LEU A 165 -13.24 -7.64 -33.86
N LEU A 166 -13.63 -6.56 -33.17
CA LEU A 166 -15.03 -6.24 -32.89
C LEU A 166 -15.85 -6.03 -34.18
N GLU A 167 -15.31 -5.29 -35.15
CA GLU A 167 -15.98 -5.04 -36.43
C GLU A 167 -16.14 -6.33 -37.25
N LEU A 168 -15.15 -7.21 -37.27
CA LEU A 168 -15.25 -8.52 -37.92
C LEU A 168 -16.32 -9.38 -37.25
N ARG A 169 -16.39 -9.36 -35.93
CA ARG A 169 -17.37 -10.12 -35.14
C ARG A 169 -18.81 -9.65 -35.37
N LYS A 170 -19.03 -8.36 -35.62
CA LYS A 170 -20.35 -7.81 -36.01
C LYS A 170 -20.78 -8.20 -37.43
N LYS A 171 -19.81 -8.38 -38.34
CA LYS A 171 -20.07 -8.63 -39.76
C LYS A 171 -20.37 -10.10 -40.10
N SER A 172 -20.18 -11.05 -39.18
CA SER A 172 -20.22 -12.47 -39.52
C SER A 172 -20.79 -13.34 -38.37
N GLY A 173 -21.53 -14.41 -38.69
CA GLY A 173 -22.23 -15.30 -37.74
C GLY A 173 -21.35 -16.33 -37.02
N ILE A 174 -21.75 -16.70 -35.80
CA ILE A 174 -20.90 -16.93 -34.62
C ILE A 174 -19.90 -18.11 -34.63
N GLU A 175 -20.05 -19.18 -35.42
CA GLU A 175 -19.31 -20.43 -35.14
C GLU A 175 -18.04 -20.72 -35.98
N GLN A 176 -17.92 -20.24 -37.24
CA GLN A 176 -16.70 -20.48 -38.05
C GLN A 176 -15.59 -19.43 -37.83
N ILE A 177 -15.88 -18.40 -37.03
CA ILE A 177 -15.09 -17.16 -36.93
C ILE A 177 -14.07 -17.20 -35.80
N GLU A 178 -14.34 -17.87 -34.67
CA GLU A 178 -13.41 -17.86 -33.53
C GLU A 178 -12.02 -18.37 -33.91
N VAL A 179 -11.95 -19.39 -34.78
CA VAL A 179 -10.67 -19.91 -35.31
C VAL A 179 -9.99 -18.88 -36.23
N GLN A 180 -10.74 -18.10 -37.02
CA GLN A 180 -10.18 -17.06 -37.88
C GLN A 180 -9.73 -15.83 -37.08
N LEU A 181 -10.51 -15.39 -36.09
CA LEU A 181 -10.14 -14.26 -35.23
C LEU A 181 -8.92 -14.58 -34.37
N LYS A 182 -8.83 -15.82 -33.84
CA LYS A 182 -7.62 -16.28 -33.14
C LYS A 182 -6.36 -16.18 -34.00
N LYS A 183 -6.47 -16.42 -35.31
CA LYS A 183 -5.35 -16.29 -36.26
C LYS A 183 -4.99 -14.85 -36.62
N GLN A 184 -5.88 -13.89 -36.39
CA GLN A 184 -5.64 -12.47 -36.71
C GLN A 184 -5.10 -11.66 -35.53
N ARG A 185 -5.08 -12.23 -34.32
CA ARG A 185 -4.48 -11.62 -33.15
C ARG A 185 -2.97 -11.47 -33.32
N SER A 186 -2.42 -10.33 -32.91
CA SER A 186 -0.96 -10.17 -32.81
C SER A 186 -0.41 -10.84 -31.55
N VAL A 187 -1.26 -11.03 -30.54
CA VAL A 187 -0.91 -11.60 -29.23
C VAL A 187 -1.18 -13.11 -29.22
N PRO A 188 -0.16 -13.96 -28.97
CA PRO A 188 -0.32 -15.40 -28.89
C PRO A 188 -1.36 -15.84 -27.85
N ILE A 189 -1.93 -17.03 -28.05
CA ILE A 189 -2.83 -17.65 -27.07
C ILE A 189 -2.04 -18.01 -25.81
N PHE A 190 -2.52 -17.59 -24.65
CA PHE A 190 -1.97 -18.01 -23.37
C PHE A 190 -2.81 -19.14 -22.78
N GLU A 191 -2.23 -20.35 -22.69
CA GLU A 191 -2.93 -21.53 -22.16
C GLU A 191 -3.05 -21.55 -20.63
N GLY A 192 -2.49 -20.54 -19.95
CA GLY A 192 -2.51 -20.40 -18.51
C GLY A 192 -1.23 -20.84 -17.80
N ILE A 193 -1.26 -20.71 -16.47
CA ILE A 193 -0.08 -20.96 -15.63
C ILE A 193 0.01 -22.46 -15.32
N ASN A 194 0.90 -23.16 -16.02
CA ASN A 194 1.23 -24.56 -15.75
C ASN A 194 2.49 -24.67 -14.87
N GLY A 195 2.33 -25.16 -13.63
CA GLY A 195 3.44 -25.47 -12.72
C GLY A 195 3.34 -24.79 -11.35
N TYR A 196 3.01 -25.57 -10.32
CA TYR A 196 3.00 -25.14 -8.92
C TYR A 196 4.39 -25.32 -8.29
N ALA A 197 5.28 -24.34 -8.42
CA ALA A 197 6.51 -24.31 -7.62
C ALA A 197 6.25 -23.65 -6.26
N LYS A 198 5.68 -24.40 -5.31
CA LYS A 198 5.19 -23.89 -4.01
C LYS A 198 6.28 -23.43 -3.01
N LYS A 199 7.58 -23.57 -3.32
CA LYS A 199 8.68 -23.35 -2.35
C LYS A 199 9.74 -22.30 -2.71
N SER A 200 9.76 -21.73 -3.92
CA SER A 200 10.73 -20.65 -4.26
C SER A 200 10.22 -19.23 -3.96
N SER A 201 9.00 -19.08 -3.45
CA SER A 201 8.32 -17.78 -3.37
C SER A 201 8.81 -16.92 -2.20
N ILE A 202 9.02 -17.53 -1.02
CA ILE A 202 9.47 -16.81 0.19
C ILE A 202 10.88 -16.26 0.00
N ASP A 203 11.81 -17.06 -0.55
CA ASP A 203 13.17 -16.59 -0.81
C ASP A 203 13.20 -15.44 -1.83
N LYS A 204 12.36 -15.51 -2.87
CA LYS A 204 12.20 -14.42 -3.84
C LYS A 204 11.62 -13.17 -3.18
N LYS A 205 10.63 -13.31 -2.30
CA LYS A 205 10.06 -12.19 -1.52
C LYS A 205 11.13 -11.57 -0.63
N LYS A 206 11.90 -12.38 0.09
CA LYS A 206 12.99 -11.94 0.98
C LYS A 206 14.07 -11.19 0.21
N GLU A 207 14.51 -11.70 -0.93
CA GLU A 207 15.51 -11.03 -1.77
C GLU A 207 14.99 -9.73 -2.38
N LYS A 208 13.73 -9.70 -2.81
CA LYS A 208 13.08 -8.48 -3.29
C LYS A 208 12.96 -7.44 -2.19
N PHE A 209 12.52 -7.87 -1.01
CA PHE A 209 12.46 -7.03 0.19
C PHE A 209 13.82 -6.46 0.54
N LYS A 210 14.86 -7.30 0.58
CA LYS A 210 16.24 -6.86 0.84
C LYS A 210 16.71 -5.79 -0.12
N LYS A 211 16.52 -6.00 -1.43
CA LYS A 211 16.91 -5.03 -2.47
C LYS A 211 16.16 -3.72 -2.34
N GLU A 212 14.85 -3.79 -2.14
CA GLU A 212 13.99 -2.62 -1.92
C GLU A 212 14.44 -1.86 -0.67
N TRP A 213 14.58 -2.56 0.45
CA TRP A 213 15.01 -2.00 1.72
C TRP A 213 16.35 -1.30 1.60
N GLN A 214 17.37 -1.98 1.08
CA GLN A 214 18.69 -1.40 0.89
C GLN A 214 18.69 -0.19 -0.04
N SER A 215 17.92 -0.24 -1.14
CA SER A 215 17.79 0.89 -2.05
C SER A 215 17.19 2.12 -1.36
N THR A 216 16.15 1.92 -0.54
CA THR A 216 15.48 3.01 0.18
C THR A 216 16.36 3.55 1.32
N ILE A 217 17.07 2.69 2.06
CA ILE A 217 18.03 3.12 3.08
C ILE A 217 19.15 3.97 2.46
N THR A 218 19.72 3.57 1.31
CA THR A 218 20.74 4.39 0.63
C THR A 218 20.25 5.81 0.30
N ILE A 219 18.97 5.96 -0.06
CA ILE A 219 18.38 7.29 -0.29
C ILE A 219 18.30 8.07 1.02
N ILE A 220 17.83 7.44 2.10
CA ILE A 220 17.74 8.08 3.42
C ILE A 220 19.14 8.45 3.95
N ASP A 221 20.15 7.59 3.76
CA ASP A 221 21.54 7.85 4.12
C ASP A 221 22.09 9.08 3.39
N ASN A 222 21.77 9.21 2.10
CA ASN A 222 22.16 10.38 1.33
C ASN A 222 21.55 11.66 1.92
N ILE A 223 20.24 11.66 2.23
CA ILE A 223 19.59 12.81 2.87
C ILE A 223 20.20 13.07 4.25
N ALA A 224 20.43 12.02 5.05
CA ALA A 224 21.00 12.12 6.38
C ALA A 224 22.42 12.71 6.38
N SER A 225 23.21 12.46 5.32
CA SER A 225 24.55 13.04 5.18
C SER A 225 24.54 14.56 4.94
N GLN A 226 23.40 15.13 4.53
CA GLN A 226 23.26 16.55 4.19
C GLN A 226 22.31 17.30 5.15
N ILE A 227 21.38 16.61 5.83
CA ILE A 227 20.28 17.22 6.60
C ILE A 227 20.76 18.20 7.67
N ASN A 228 21.94 17.96 8.24
CA ASN A 228 22.55 18.79 9.28
C ASN A 228 22.93 20.19 8.77
N ASP A 229 23.29 20.33 7.49
CA ASP A 229 23.60 21.62 6.88
C ASP A 229 22.33 22.46 6.66
N TYR A 230 21.18 21.80 6.60
CA TYR A 230 19.85 22.39 6.42
C TYR A 230 19.02 22.39 7.71
N ARG A 231 19.70 22.36 8.85
CA ARG A 231 19.06 22.30 10.16
C ARG A 231 18.29 23.60 10.47
N PRO A 232 16.98 23.53 10.75
CA PRO A 232 16.22 24.67 11.25
C PRO A 232 16.73 25.07 12.64
N LYS A 233 16.63 26.36 12.99
CA LYS A 233 17.17 26.89 14.26
C LYS A 233 16.58 26.26 15.52
N TRP A 234 15.37 25.70 15.43
CA TRP A 234 14.67 25.09 16.55
C TRP A 234 15.03 23.61 16.76
N VAL A 235 15.79 22.99 15.84
CA VAL A 235 16.25 21.59 15.99
C VAL A 235 17.64 21.58 16.60
N SER A 236 17.79 20.92 17.75
CA SER A 236 19.08 20.83 18.46
C SER A 236 20.11 19.95 17.75
N ALA A 237 21.41 20.29 17.88
CA ALA A 237 22.50 19.63 17.15
C ALA A 237 22.77 18.17 17.56
N ASP A 238 22.32 17.76 18.74
CA ASP A 238 22.42 16.40 19.28
C ASP A 238 21.37 15.44 18.72
N ILE A 239 20.37 15.95 17.98
CA ILE A 239 19.35 15.10 17.36
C ILE A 239 19.99 14.22 16.28
N PRO A 240 19.85 12.88 16.37
CA PRO A 240 20.34 11.93 15.38
C PRO A 240 19.87 12.26 13.97
N ALA A 241 20.75 12.10 12.98
CA ALA A 241 20.45 12.46 11.60
C ALA A 241 19.22 11.72 11.06
N TYR A 242 19.05 10.42 11.36
CA TYR A 242 17.88 9.67 10.90
C TYR A 242 16.55 10.13 11.51
N TRP A 243 16.55 10.57 12.78
CA TRP A 243 15.38 11.19 13.37
C TRP A 243 15.04 12.48 12.63
N HIS A 244 16.06 13.29 12.35
CA HIS A 244 15.90 14.54 11.62
C HIS A 244 15.36 14.32 10.21
N VAL A 245 15.85 13.31 9.50
CA VAL A 245 15.34 12.94 8.17
C VAL A 245 13.88 12.49 8.23
N ASP A 246 13.49 11.63 9.17
CA ASP A 246 12.09 11.19 9.25
C ASP A 246 11.15 12.38 9.49
N GLN A 247 11.50 13.29 10.41
CA GLN A 247 10.67 14.46 10.70
C GLN A 247 10.67 15.49 9.56
N PHE A 248 11.79 15.65 8.85
CA PHE A 248 11.81 16.44 7.61
C PHE A 248 10.85 15.87 6.57
N LEU A 249 10.89 14.55 6.34
CA LEU A 249 10.02 13.87 5.37
C LEU A 249 8.54 13.90 5.80
N HIS A 250 8.26 13.77 7.10
CA HIS A 250 6.94 13.98 7.69
C HIS A 250 6.41 15.38 7.36
N ALA A 251 7.18 16.40 7.71
CA ALA A 251 6.81 17.79 7.48
C ALA A 251 6.59 18.06 5.99
N TYR A 252 7.51 17.59 5.13
CA TYR A 252 7.40 17.73 3.68
C TYR A 252 6.12 17.11 3.13
N TYR A 253 5.78 15.89 3.56
CA TYR A 253 4.56 15.22 3.10
C TYR A 253 3.29 15.99 3.49
N TYR A 254 3.17 16.42 4.74
CA TYR A 254 1.96 17.08 5.23
C TYR A 254 1.83 18.56 4.83
N ASN A 255 2.93 19.24 4.55
CA ASN A 255 2.94 20.68 4.30
C ASN A 255 3.28 21.07 2.85
N GLN A 256 3.96 20.21 2.09
CA GLN A 256 4.35 20.49 0.70
C GLN A 256 3.62 19.60 -0.31
N VAL A 257 3.37 18.32 0.04
CA VAL A 257 2.68 17.39 -0.87
C VAL A 257 1.16 17.52 -0.74
N ARG A 258 0.64 17.64 0.48
CA ARG A 258 -0.80 17.81 0.75
C ARG A 258 -1.37 19.03 0.03
N GLN A 259 -2.50 18.84 -0.64
CA GLN A 259 -3.24 19.89 -1.33
C GLN A 259 -4.42 20.42 -0.49
N ASN A 260 -4.94 21.60 -0.83
CA ASN A 260 -6.05 22.26 -0.11
C ASN A 260 -7.34 21.44 -0.04
N ASN A 261 -7.55 20.52 -0.99
CA ASN A 261 -8.69 19.60 -1.01
C ASN A 261 -8.43 18.30 -0.22
N ASN A 262 -7.39 18.28 0.63
CA ASN A 262 -7.00 17.15 1.46
C ASN A 262 -6.54 15.90 0.67
N THR A 263 -6.07 16.06 -0.57
CA THR A 263 -5.42 14.97 -1.32
C THR A 263 -3.90 15.05 -1.18
N TYR A 264 -3.24 13.91 -1.41
CA TYR A 264 -1.79 13.77 -1.33
C TYR A 264 -1.26 13.17 -2.65
N PRO A 265 -1.16 13.96 -3.73
CA PRO A 265 -0.84 13.48 -5.07
C PRO A 265 0.66 13.18 -5.24
N TYR A 266 1.22 12.30 -4.39
CA TYR A 266 2.65 12.02 -4.34
C TYR A 266 3.20 11.45 -5.67
N GLU A 267 2.39 10.75 -6.48
CA GLU A 267 2.79 10.30 -7.81
C GLU A 267 2.85 11.46 -8.83
N GLU A 268 2.00 12.47 -8.72
CA GLU A 268 2.12 13.66 -9.58
C GLU A 268 3.40 14.44 -9.26
N PHE A 269 3.78 14.50 -7.98
CA PHE A 269 5.06 15.05 -7.54
C PHE A 269 6.23 14.20 -8.06
N TYR A 270 6.14 12.87 -7.97
CA TYR A 270 7.14 11.97 -8.52
C TYR A 270 7.38 12.21 -10.01
N SER A 271 6.33 12.24 -10.85
CA SER A 271 6.48 12.49 -12.29
C SER A 271 7.13 13.84 -12.63
N LYS A 272 6.96 14.85 -11.76
CA LYS A 272 7.63 16.16 -11.92
C LYS A 272 9.10 16.12 -11.52
N HIS A 273 9.46 15.26 -10.58
CA HIS A 273 10.77 15.26 -9.94
C HIS A 273 11.68 14.10 -10.36
N GLU A 274 11.17 13.02 -10.96
CA GLU A 274 11.92 11.79 -11.24
C GLU A 274 13.14 11.99 -12.16
N ARG A 275 13.11 13.01 -13.02
CA ARG A 275 14.24 13.35 -13.90
C ARG A 275 15.37 14.06 -13.18
N ASP A 276 15.08 14.72 -12.06
CA ASP A 276 16.06 15.44 -11.25
C ASP A 276 15.59 15.48 -9.77
N PRO A 277 15.65 14.33 -9.07
CA PRO A 277 15.21 14.24 -7.68
C PRO A 277 16.10 15.07 -6.75
N ASN A 278 17.36 15.30 -7.11
CA ASN A 278 18.28 16.11 -6.32
C ASN A 278 17.81 17.56 -6.24
N SER A 279 17.43 18.17 -7.36
CA SER A 279 16.88 19.53 -7.35
C SER A 279 15.59 19.64 -6.52
N ALA A 280 14.75 18.61 -6.51
CA ALA A 280 13.56 18.57 -5.67
C ALA A 280 13.92 18.48 -4.18
N LEU A 281 14.88 17.62 -3.82
CA LEU A 281 15.42 17.51 -2.47
C LEU A 281 16.01 18.84 -1.99
N MET A 282 16.86 19.50 -2.78
CA MET A 282 17.49 20.76 -2.38
C MET A 282 16.47 21.87 -2.10
N ARG A 283 15.39 21.93 -2.89
CA ARG A 283 14.27 22.87 -2.63
C ARG A 283 13.56 22.54 -1.33
N ALA A 284 13.28 21.27 -1.07
CA ALA A 284 12.63 20.83 0.16
C ALA A 284 13.52 21.07 1.40
N LEU A 285 14.82 20.79 1.32
CA LEU A 285 15.79 21.06 2.39
C LEU A 285 15.92 22.56 2.68
N SER A 286 15.97 23.39 1.64
CA SER A 286 15.98 24.85 1.79
C SER A 286 14.71 25.36 2.47
N TRP A 287 13.54 24.82 2.08
CA TRP A 287 12.27 25.11 2.74
C TRP A 287 12.33 24.71 4.22
N TRP A 288 12.77 23.49 4.52
CA TRP A 288 12.88 22.99 5.88
C TRP A 288 13.76 23.89 6.76
N GLN A 289 14.97 24.23 6.29
CA GLN A 289 15.91 25.11 6.97
C GLN A 289 15.31 26.49 7.30
N SER A 290 14.44 27.00 6.41
CA SER A 290 13.81 28.31 6.58
C SER A 290 12.78 28.40 7.71
N LEU A 291 12.33 27.25 8.24
CA LEU A 291 11.29 27.20 9.26
C LEU A 291 11.81 27.69 10.62
N THR A 292 11.11 28.65 11.21
CA THR A 292 11.44 29.20 12.54
C THR A 292 10.83 28.41 13.70
N LYS A 293 9.88 27.51 13.41
CA LYS A 293 9.24 26.59 14.35
C LYS A 293 8.80 25.31 13.63
N ALA A 294 8.50 24.25 14.39
CA ALA A 294 7.94 23.03 13.84
C ALA A 294 6.58 23.31 13.14
N PRO A 295 6.37 22.81 11.91
CA PRO A 295 5.13 23.05 11.17
C PRO A 295 3.96 22.14 11.60
N SER A 296 4.22 20.97 12.17
CA SER A 296 3.19 19.97 12.49
C SER A 296 3.52 19.11 13.73
N ASN A 297 4.27 19.69 14.68
CA ASN A 297 4.72 19.09 15.96
C ASN A 297 5.91 18.13 15.86
N GLU A 298 6.80 18.35 14.90
CA GLU A 298 8.06 17.59 14.78
C GLU A 298 8.98 17.75 16.01
N ASP A 299 8.87 18.86 16.73
CA ASP A 299 9.57 19.14 17.99
C ASP A 299 9.16 18.19 19.12
N ASP A 300 7.86 17.90 19.27
CA ASP A 300 7.38 16.90 20.23
C ASP A 300 7.98 15.51 19.95
N THR A 301 8.17 15.16 18.67
CA THR A 301 8.81 13.89 18.32
C THR A 301 10.25 13.84 18.79
N PHE A 302 11.02 14.92 18.56
CA PHE A 302 12.42 14.99 18.96
C PHE A 302 12.63 15.00 20.47
N HIS A 303 11.80 15.74 21.20
CA HIS A 303 12.05 16.02 22.61
C HIS A 303 11.29 15.10 23.57
N TYR A 304 10.23 14.44 23.09
CA TYR A 304 9.45 13.52 23.90
C TYR A 304 9.41 12.11 23.31
N SER A 305 8.84 11.96 22.10
CA SER A 305 8.49 10.62 21.59
C SER A 305 9.71 9.74 21.33
N ALA A 306 10.73 10.27 20.65
CA ALA A 306 11.91 9.50 20.30
C ALA A 306 12.79 9.13 21.52
N PRO A 307 13.09 10.06 22.45
CA PRO A 307 13.75 9.71 23.72
C PRO A 307 12.98 8.66 24.54
N LYS A 308 11.64 8.78 24.59
CA LYS A 308 10.79 7.82 25.30
C LYS A 308 10.86 6.42 24.67
N LEU A 309 10.82 6.32 23.34
CA LEU A 309 10.96 5.04 22.64
C LEU A 309 12.33 4.41 22.89
N MET A 310 13.43 5.18 22.85
CA MET A 310 14.75 4.66 23.20
C MET A 310 14.81 4.12 24.63
N GLU A 311 14.21 4.83 25.59
CA GLU A 311 14.15 4.42 26.99
C GLU A 311 13.37 3.10 27.16
N LEU A 312 12.15 3.03 26.61
CA LEU A 312 11.27 1.86 26.71
C LEU A 312 11.90 0.63 26.04
N LEU A 313 12.52 0.82 24.88
CA LEU A 313 13.01 -0.27 24.04
C LEU A 313 14.46 -0.66 24.38
N ALA A 314 15.06 -0.03 25.39
CA ALA A 314 16.38 -0.38 25.89
C ALA A 314 16.47 -1.86 26.29
N LYS A 315 17.62 -2.48 26.02
CA LYS A 315 17.85 -3.93 26.18
C LYS A 315 17.47 -4.49 27.54
N ASN A 316 17.69 -3.72 28.61
CA ASN A 316 17.40 -4.11 29.99
C ASN A 316 15.95 -3.85 30.43
N LYS A 317 15.16 -3.08 29.66
CA LYS A 317 13.78 -2.70 29.99
C LYS A 317 12.74 -3.40 29.12
N LEU A 318 13.06 -3.68 27.86
CA LEU A 318 12.12 -4.16 26.84
C LEU A 318 11.34 -5.42 27.22
N LEU A 319 12.00 -6.42 27.81
CA LEU A 319 11.33 -7.68 28.21
C LEU A 319 10.43 -7.53 29.45
N SER A 320 10.58 -6.44 30.20
CA SER A 320 9.81 -6.15 31.42
C SER A 320 8.74 -5.08 31.24
N LEU A 321 8.48 -4.62 30.01
CA LEU A 321 7.46 -3.59 29.77
C LEU A 321 6.08 -4.03 30.31
N SER A 322 5.44 -3.10 31.00
CA SER A 322 4.05 -3.18 31.44
C SER A 322 3.08 -2.84 30.30
N VAL A 323 1.77 -2.94 30.55
CA VAL A 323 0.77 -2.51 29.56
C VAL A 323 0.86 -1.00 29.33
N ASP A 324 1.06 -0.21 30.39
CA ASP A 324 1.19 1.25 30.30
C ASP A 324 2.45 1.64 29.49
N ASP A 325 3.54 0.90 29.65
CA ASP A 325 4.75 1.08 28.83
C ASP A 325 4.48 0.79 27.33
N ILE A 326 3.69 -0.25 27.04
CA ILE A 326 3.29 -0.58 25.65
C ILE A 326 2.34 0.49 25.09
N GLU A 327 1.42 1.02 25.90
CA GLU A 327 0.57 2.15 25.52
C GLU A 327 1.42 3.35 25.12
N GLU A 328 2.40 3.69 25.95
CA GLU A 328 3.29 4.81 25.69
C GLU A 328 4.12 4.61 24.41
N MET A 329 4.65 3.40 24.19
CA MET A 329 5.30 3.04 22.92
C MET A 329 4.36 3.25 21.73
N CYS A 330 3.11 2.80 21.83
CA CYS A 330 2.10 2.97 20.77
C CYS A 330 1.75 4.45 20.53
N ARG A 331 1.67 5.27 21.59
CA ARG A 331 1.41 6.72 21.54
C ARG A 331 2.52 7.48 20.80
N CYS A 332 3.77 7.08 21.02
CA CYS A 332 4.94 7.69 20.40
C CYS A 332 5.12 7.36 18.91
N THR A 333 4.33 6.44 18.34
CA THR A 333 4.53 5.95 16.96
C THR A 333 3.37 6.29 16.04
N HIS A 334 3.66 6.89 14.89
CA HIS A 334 2.65 7.36 13.96
C HIS A 334 1.92 6.21 13.27
N ALA A 335 2.65 5.22 12.74
CA ALA A 335 2.06 4.06 12.06
C ALA A 335 1.08 3.31 12.97
N THR A 336 1.38 3.20 14.26
CA THR A 336 0.45 2.60 15.24
C THR A 336 -0.80 3.44 15.42
N LYS A 337 -0.67 4.76 15.60
CA LYS A 337 -1.81 5.68 15.73
C LYS A 337 -2.70 5.71 14.49
N ASP A 338 -2.13 5.60 13.30
CA ASP A 338 -2.85 5.53 12.03
C ASP A 338 -3.53 4.19 11.80
N HIS A 339 -2.91 3.11 12.27
CA HIS A 339 -3.54 1.79 12.24
C HIS A 339 -4.73 1.71 13.21
N LEU A 340 -4.57 2.29 14.39
CA LEU A 340 -5.55 2.23 15.49
C LEU A 340 -6.92 2.82 15.13
N ILE A 341 -6.96 3.88 14.32
CA ILE A 341 -8.21 4.50 13.87
C ILE A 341 -8.98 3.62 12.88
N LYS A 342 -8.31 2.65 12.24
CA LYS A 342 -8.89 1.71 11.27
C LYS A 342 -9.41 0.44 11.92
N MET A 343 -9.01 0.14 13.15
CA MET A 343 -9.50 -1.02 13.91
C MET A 343 -10.93 -0.81 14.38
N SER A 344 -11.73 -1.87 14.41
CA SER A 344 -13.07 -1.85 14.99
C SER A 344 -12.98 -1.74 16.51
N THR A 345 -13.99 -1.10 17.09
CA THR A 345 -14.17 -1.03 18.54
C THR A 345 -14.41 -2.43 19.13
N ALA A 346 -15.04 -3.33 18.38
CA ALA A 346 -15.26 -4.72 18.78
C ALA A 346 -13.95 -5.51 18.99
N THR A 347 -12.97 -5.37 18.08
CA THR A 347 -11.63 -5.96 18.25
C THR A 347 -10.92 -5.43 19.51
N LEU A 348 -11.19 -4.18 19.87
CA LEU A 348 -10.71 -3.54 21.10
C LEU A 348 -11.55 -3.88 22.34
N GLY A 349 -12.47 -4.84 22.26
CA GLY A 349 -13.30 -5.29 23.38
C GLY A 349 -14.50 -4.38 23.70
N ARG A 350 -14.83 -3.43 22.81
CA ARG A 350 -15.89 -2.43 22.98
C ARG A 350 -16.94 -2.53 21.87
N SER A 351 -17.58 -3.69 21.75
CA SER A 351 -18.65 -3.92 20.77
C SER A 351 -19.94 -3.13 21.06
N ASP A 352 -20.03 -2.52 22.24
CA ASP A 352 -21.13 -1.66 22.69
C ASP A 352 -21.13 -0.26 22.05
N VAL A 353 -20.00 0.17 21.49
CA VAL A 353 -19.85 1.47 20.83
C VAL A 353 -19.37 1.32 19.40
N ILE A 354 -19.77 2.23 18.52
CA ILE A 354 -19.39 2.20 17.10
C ILE A 354 -18.09 2.97 16.86
N THR A 355 -17.83 4.00 17.66
CA THR A 355 -16.65 4.87 17.52
C THR A 355 -15.98 5.11 18.87
N LEU A 356 -14.68 5.32 18.82
CA LEU A 356 -13.82 5.72 19.93
C LEU A 356 -12.81 6.72 19.39
N SER A 357 -12.44 7.72 20.19
CA SER A 357 -11.33 8.62 19.89
C SER A 357 -9.99 7.86 19.91
N ARG A 358 -8.95 8.46 19.33
CA ARG A 358 -7.60 7.87 19.35
C ARG A 358 -7.11 7.62 20.79
N GLU A 359 -7.37 8.56 21.69
CA GLU A 359 -6.95 8.47 23.09
C GLU A 359 -7.67 7.35 23.86
N GLU A 360 -8.96 7.14 23.59
CA GLU A 360 -9.70 6.03 24.21
C GLU A 360 -9.29 4.66 23.65
N ARG A 361 -8.79 4.61 22.40
CA ARG A 361 -8.37 3.37 21.74
C ARG A 361 -7.00 2.89 22.19
N LEU A 362 -6.09 3.81 22.54
CA LEU A 362 -4.70 3.49 22.89
C LEU A 362 -4.57 2.48 24.04
N PRO A 363 -5.17 2.68 25.24
CA PRO A 363 -5.06 1.73 26.34
C PRO A 363 -5.67 0.36 25.98
N LEU A 364 -6.78 0.35 25.22
CA LEU A 364 -7.42 -0.89 24.77
C LEU A 364 -6.52 -1.67 23.81
N PHE A 365 -5.88 -0.97 22.88
CA PHE A 365 -4.96 -1.59 21.93
C PHE A 365 -3.68 -2.08 22.60
N ALA A 366 -3.11 -1.32 23.55
CA ALA A 366 -1.94 -1.75 24.29
C ALA A 366 -2.20 -3.05 25.06
N SER A 367 -3.33 -3.12 25.76
CA SER A 367 -3.77 -4.34 26.45
C SER A 367 -4.01 -5.49 25.47
N TRP A 368 -4.69 -5.22 24.35
CA TRP A 368 -4.93 -6.21 23.30
C TRP A 368 -3.63 -6.75 22.71
N LEU A 369 -2.69 -5.88 22.33
CA LEU A 369 -1.40 -6.21 21.70
C LEU A 369 -0.53 -7.04 22.66
N MET A 370 -0.51 -6.67 23.94
CA MET A 370 0.23 -7.38 24.98
C MET A 370 -0.28 -8.81 25.21
N ASN A 371 -1.56 -9.06 24.94
CA ASN A 371 -2.18 -10.38 25.04
C ASN A 371 -2.02 -11.23 23.78
N GLN A 372 -1.55 -10.66 22.65
CA GLN A 372 -1.33 -11.42 21.43
C GLN A 372 -0.11 -12.34 21.56
N ARG A 373 -0.18 -13.48 20.88
CA ARG A 373 0.94 -14.42 20.75
C ARG A 373 1.06 -14.87 19.30
N ASN A 374 2.29 -14.93 18.79
CA ASN A 374 2.56 -15.54 17.49
C ASN A 374 2.55 -17.08 17.56
N LYS A 375 2.77 -17.77 16.43
CA LYS A 375 2.80 -19.25 16.38
C LYS A 375 3.90 -19.88 17.25
N LYS A 376 4.92 -19.12 17.64
CA LYS A 376 5.99 -19.52 18.57
C LYS A 376 5.67 -19.20 20.04
N GLY A 377 4.48 -18.68 20.33
CA GLY A 377 4.09 -18.28 21.68
C GLY A 377 4.79 -17.02 22.19
N GLN A 378 5.40 -16.23 21.31
CA GLN A 378 6.04 -14.97 21.68
C GLN A 378 5.04 -13.82 21.67
N ASP A 379 5.19 -12.91 22.62
CA ASP A 379 4.51 -11.62 22.66
C ASP A 379 5.33 -10.51 21.98
N ILE A 380 4.75 -9.32 21.93
CA ILE A 380 5.35 -8.15 21.29
C ILE A 380 6.74 -7.79 21.84
N ARG A 381 6.98 -7.98 23.14
CA ARG A 381 8.26 -7.64 23.78
C ARG A 381 9.36 -8.56 23.29
N GLN A 382 9.09 -9.86 23.22
CA GLN A 382 10.04 -10.85 22.75
C GLN A 382 10.34 -10.67 21.26
N ILE A 383 9.33 -10.31 20.46
CA ILE A 383 9.52 -10.02 19.03
C ILE A 383 10.41 -8.79 18.85
N LEU A 384 10.11 -7.67 19.51
CA LEU A 384 10.93 -6.46 19.43
C LEU A 384 12.35 -6.70 19.97
N PHE A 385 12.49 -7.49 21.03
CA PHE A 385 13.81 -7.85 21.57
C PHE A 385 14.62 -8.68 20.57
N ASP A 386 13.99 -9.66 19.92
CA ASP A 386 14.64 -10.47 18.90
C ASP A 386 15.11 -9.59 17.72
N ILE A 387 14.29 -8.62 17.30
CA ILE A 387 14.63 -7.67 16.23
C ILE A 387 15.78 -6.74 16.63
N LEU A 388 15.76 -6.20 17.84
CA LEU A 388 16.73 -5.18 18.26
C LEU A 388 18.07 -5.78 18.74
N TYR A 389 18.09 -7.02 19.28
CA TYR A 389 19.24 -7.47 20.09
C TYR A 389 19.77 -8.88 19.84
N LYS A 390 19.05 -9.79 19.17
CA LYS A 390 19.46 -11.22 19.08
C LYS A 390 20.61 -11.49 18.11
N GLU A 391 20.81 -10.63 17.13
CA GLU A 391 21.82 -10.81 16.09
C GLU A 391 22.56 -9.49 15.78
N LYS A 392 23.51 -9.55 14.84
CA LYS A 392 24.28 -8.36 14.41
C LYS A 392 23.35 -7.27 13.85
N PRO A 393 23.63 -5.97 14.11
CA PRO A 393 22.85 -4.85 13.61
C PRO A 393 22.63 -4.87 12.08
N LYS A 394 23.65 -5.27 11.30
CA LYS A 394 23.58 -5.32 9.82
C LYS A 394 22.46 -6.22 9.24
N ASN A 395 21.89 -7.11 10.03
CA ASN A 395 20.81 -8.01 9.63
C ASN A 395 19.44 -7.55 10.14
N ILE A 396 19.30 -6.30 10.61
CA ILE A 396 18.04 -5.82 11.19
C ILE A 396 16.87 -5.88 10.19
N TRP A 397 17.13 -5.60 8.91
CA TRP A 397 16.15 -5.72 7.83
C TRP A 397 15.57 -7.14 7.72
N GLU A 398 16.39 -8.17 7.94
CA GLU A 398 15.98 -9.57 7.85
C GLU A 398 15.05 -9.93 9.00
N ARG A 399 15.32 -9.41 10.20
CA ARG A 399 14.48 -9.63 11.37
C ARG A 399 13.16 -8.88 11.27
N ILE A 400 13.16 -7.67 10.72
CA ILE A 400 11.94 -6.92 10.37
C ILE A 400 11.12 -7.71 9.35
N PHE A 401 11.75 -8.24 8.30
CA PHE A 401 11.09 -9.07 7.29
C PHE A 401 10.43 -10.29 7.94
N LEU A 402 11.18 -11.05 8.73
CA LEU A 402 10.63 -12.24 9.40
C LEU A 402 9.42 -11.87 10.26
N ALA A 403 9.55 -10.86 11.13
CA ALA A 403 8.50 -10.42 12.05
C ALA A 403 7.23 -9.85 11.38
N SER A 404 7.30 -9.48 10.11
CA SER A 404 6.18 -8.84 9.39
C SER A 404 5.63 -9.63 8.21
N MET A 405 6.41 -10.53 7.62
CA MET A 405 6.09 -11.22 6.37
C MET A 405 6.07 -12.75 6.51
N THR A 406 6.22 -13.27 7.73
CA THR A 406 6.13 -14.72 8.00
C THR A 406 5.18 -15.00 9.16
N ASP A 407 4.25 -15.93 8.96
CA ASP A 407 3.25 -16.27 9.96
C ASP A 407 3.83 -16.84 11.27
N GLU A 408 5.07 -17.33 11.24
CA GLU A 408 5.69 -17.94 12.41
C GLU A 408 5.86 -16.93 13.55
N VAL A 409 6.24 -15.70 13.21
CA VAL A 409 6.63 -14.67 14.19
C VAL A 409 5.73 -13.42 14.16
N TRP A 410 4.85 -13.30 13.17
CA TRP A 410 3.94 -12.16 13.01
C TRP A 410 2.85 -12.10 14.09
N ILE A 411 2.47 -10.88 14.46
CA ILE A 411 1.31 -10.56 15.30
C ILE A 411 0.33 -9.72 14.47
N PRO A 412 -0.97 -10.07 14.40
CA PRO A 412 -1.97 -9.27 13.71
C PRO A 412 -1.96 -7.81 14.18
N HIS A 413 -2.30 -6.89 13.29
CA HIS A 413 -2.35 -5.44 13.59
C HIS A 413 -1.03 -4.79 14.02
N TYR A 414 0.08 -5.52 13.98
CA TYR A 414 1.41 -4.96 14.22
C TYR A 414 2.35 -5.30 13.06
N GLY A 415 2.10 -4.61 11.94
CA GLY A 415 2.77 -4.87 10.67
C GLY A 415 4.10 -4.15 10.49
N ILE A 416 4.66 -4.29 9.28
CA ILE A 416 5.98 -3.75 8.93
C ILE A 416 6.13 -2.25 9.19
N ASN A 417 5.11 -1.44 8.90
CA ASN A 417 5.15 0.01 9.13
C ASN A 417 5.38 0.34 10.62
N SER A 418 4.68 -0.33 11.52
CA SER A 418 4.83 -0.13 12.96
C SER A 418 6.19 -0.63 13.45
N ILE A 419 6.60 -1.83 13.00
CA ILE A 419 7.88 -2.43 13.39
C ILE A 419 9.06 -1.56 12.93
N ALA A 420 9.10 -1.19 11.65
CA ALA A 420 10.20 -0.45 11.06
C ALA A 420 10.30 0.99 11.61
N GLU A 421 9.18 1.65 11.89
CA GLU A 421 9.18 2.95 12.57
C GLU A 421 9.74 2.83 13.98
N VAL A 422 9.20 1.92 14.81
CA VAL A 422 9.62 1.71 16.19
C VAL A 422 11.11 1.38 16.30
N VAL A 423 11.59 0.47 15.44
CA VAL A 423 12.98 0.02 15.45
C VAL A 423 13.93 1.17 15.10
N GLY A 424 13.59 1.99 14.11
CA GLY A 424 14.43 3.12 13.72
C GLY A 424 14.44 4.27 14.73
N TRP A 425 13.37 4.43 15.51
CA TRP A 425 13.38 5.35 16.65
C TRP A 425 14.22 4.83 17.80
N ALA A 426 14.19 3.52 18.06
CA ALA A 426 14.92 2.89 19.15
C ALA A 426 16.44 2.82 18.93
N GLN A 427 16.89 2.59 17.70
CA GLN A 427 18.31 2.42 17.33
C GLN A 427 18.67 3.25 16.07
N PRO A 428 18.64 4.59 16.16
CA PRO A 428 18.95 5.48 15.03
C PRO A 428 20.40 5.39 14.54
N GLU A 429 21.28 4.70 15.26
CA GLU A 429 22.62 4.38 14.80
C GLU A 429 22.67 3.18 13.84
N THR A 430 21.58 2.42 13.71
CA THR A 430 21.53 1.18 12.91
C THR A 430 20.63 1.27 11.70
N THR A 431 19.47 1.93 11.81
CA THR A 431 18.49 2.07 10.74
C THR A 431 17.59 3.27 11.01
N PRO A 432 17.11 3.98 9.97
CA PRO A 432 16.16 5.06 10.14
C PRO A 432 14.74 4.55 10.45
N PRO A 433 13.89 5.37 11.10
CA PRO A 433 12.45 5.14 11.14
C PRO A 433 11.91 5.06 9.71
N ARG A 434 11.06 4.08 9.43
CA ARG A 434 10.49 3.89 8.10
C ARG A 434 9.05 3.39 8.16
N ASN A 435 8.15 4.06 7.48
CA ASN A 435 6.77 3.64 7.27
C ASN A 435 6.25 4.12 5.89
N GLY A 436 4.99 3.81 5.57
CA GLY A 436 4.35 4.19 4.31
C GLY A 436 4.41 5.71 4.03
N ARG A 437 4.26 6.56 5.05
CA ARG A 437 4.39 8.01 4.91
C ARG A 437 5.79 8.42 4.47
N THR A 438 6.83 7.88 5.12
CA THR A 438 8.23 8.12 4.74
C THR A 438 8.47 7.73 3.28
N ASN A 439 7.96 6.57 2.85
CA ASN A 439 8.05 6.12 1.45
C ASN A 439 7.33 7.07 0.49
N LYS A 440 6.13 7.57 0.84
CA LYS A 440 5.38 8.55 0.02
C LYS A 440 6.10 9.89 -0.11
N ALA A 441 6.74 10.35 0.95
CA ALA A 441 7.54 11.57 0.93
C ALA A 441 8.75 11.42 -0.02
N LEU A 442 9.50 10.32 0.10
CA LEU A 442 10.62 10.00 -0.81
C LEU A 442 10.15 9.86 -2.26
N ARG A 443 9.01 9.20 -2.47
CA ARG A 443 8.40 9.09 -3.80
C ARG A 443 8.06 10.47 -4.37
N ALA A 444 7.43 11.34 -3.59
CA ALA A 444 7.13 12.71 -4.00
C ALA A 444 8.39 13.54 -4.30
N LEU A 445 9.53 13.26 -3.67
CA LEU A 445 10.83 13.88 -4.01
C LEU A 445 11.42 13.37 -5.34
N GLY A 446 10.79 12.42 -6.02
CA GLY A 446 11.25 11.88 -7.30
C GLY A 446 12.04 10.59 -7.20
N TYR A 447 12.17 9.99 -6.02
CA TYR A 447 12.87 8.72 -5.88
C TYR A 447 11.99 7.51 -6.26
N PRO A 448 12.54 6.46 -6.88
CA PRO A 448 11.80 5.27 -7.30
C PRO A 448 11.50 4.30 -6.13
N VAL A 449 11.02 4.83 -5.00
CA VAL A 449 10.68 4.09 -3.78
C VAL A 449 9.29 3.48 -3.89
N LYS A 450 9.13 2.24 -3.43
CA LYS A 450 7.81 1.60 -3.31
C LYS A 450 7.10 2.08 -2.06
N ILE A 451 5.82 2.38 -2.19
CA ILE A 451 4.99 2.81 -1.05
C ILE A 451 4.73 1.63 -0.11
N ASN A 452 4.38 0.47 -0.67
CA ASN A 452 4.10 -0.77 0.04
C ASN A 452 5.25 -1.79 -0.15
N PHE A 453 5.50 -2.58 0.90
CA PHE A 453 6.62 -3.51 1.00
C PHE A 453 6.47 -4.77 0.15
#